data_AF-A0A183TP38-F1
#
_entry.id   AF-A0A183TP38-F1
#
_cell.length_a   1.000
_cell.length_b   1.000
_cell.length_c   1.000
_cell.angle_alpha   90.00
_cell.angle_beta   90.00
_cell.angle_gamma   90.00
#
_symmetry.space_group_name_H-M   'P 1'
#
loop_
_entity.id
_entity.type
_entity.pdbx_description
1 polymer ?
#
loop_
_entity_poly.entity_id
_entity_poly.type
_entity_poly.pdbx_seq_one_letter_code
_entity_poly.pdbx_strand_id
1 'polypeptide(L)'
;MERIPPAVVEILEKVSAQAGTIQDYEKLYILLKNLPSSQLEAAVSAYNLLDIFVYMDLDNRAAEPGVLSHVLPTLGRLLQNSPPELLTRVLNVLADVLRLPRSMPVDGATPLAHLTWLWLSRISGSPAPEAFKNDALKVFARVWALARQPFYDVRQAALLLLEAIMTEPWGITLLMDQAGFVEYLLNRSTENSLASEGVSLLPVKFSIISQAYNTQEKWCGTCPQWREIDEETLARLREYVRCGPWGSVRAEAAVAIEQG
;
A
#
# COMPACT_ATOMS: atom_id res chain seq x y z
N MET A 1 -27.06 -7.00 -12.18
CA MET A 1 -25.87 -6.22 -12.56
C MET A 1 -26.33 -4.84 -12.96
N GLU A 2 -25.94 -3.82 -12.20
CA GLU A 2 -26.16 -2.43 -12.61
C GLU A 2 -25.33 -2.12 -13.85
N ARG A 3 -25.91 -1.39 -14.79
CA ARG A 3 -25.29 -1.15 -16.09
C ARG A 3 -24.42 0.12 -16.01
N ILE A 4 -23.11 -0.07 -16.15
CA ILE A 4 -22.15 1.04 -16.26
C ILE A 4 -22.43 1.79 -17.58
N PRO A 5 -22.46 3.14 -17.60
CA PRO A 5 -22.70 3.91 -18.81
C PRO A 5 -21.70 3.58 -19.92
N PRO A 6 -22.11 3.47 -21.20
CA PRO A 6 -21.22 3.08 -22.30
C PRO A 6 -19.99 3.98 -22.47
N ALA A 7 -20.15 5.30 -22.26
CA ALA A 7 -19.04 6.24 -22.34
C ALA A 7 -17.96 6.01 -21.25
N VAL A 8 -18.38 5.47 -20.09
CA VAL A 8 -17.47 5.09 -19.01
C VAL A 8 -16.76 3.79 -19.38
N VAL A 9 -17.47 2.81 -19.92
CA VAL A 9 -16.89 1.55 -20.40
C VAL A 9 -15.83 1.81 -21.46
N GLU A 10 -16.14 2.62 -22.47
CA GLU A 10 -15.22 2.95 -23.57
C GLU A 10 -13.90 3.54 -23.06
N ILE A 11 -13.98 4.48 -22.11
CA ILE A 11 -12.76 5.10 -21.58
C ILE A 11 -12.00 4.16 -20.64
N LEU A 12 -12.69 3.36 -19.82
CA LEU A 12 -12.08 2.36 -18.96
C LEU A 12 -11.35 1.30 -19.79
N GLU A 13 -11.97 0.79 -20.86
CA GLU A 13 -11.33 -0.14 -21.79
C GLU A 13 -10.09 0.48 -22.44
N LYS A 14 -10.21 1.72 -22.94
CA LYS A 14 -9.09 2.45 -23.55
C LYS A 14 -7.89 2.59 -22.60
N VAL A 15 -8.12 3.12 -21.40
CA VAL A 15 -7.03 3.41 -20.44
C VAL A 15 -6.56 2.17 -19.67
N SER A 16 -7.32 1.07 -19.68
CA SER A 16 -6.90 -0.23 -19.12
C SER A 16 -6.00 -1.03 -20.08
N ALA A 17 -6.09 -0.78 -21.39
CA ALA A 17 -5.30 -1.50 -22.39
C ALA A 17 -3.94 -0.84 -22.65
N GLN A 18 -3.81 0.47 -22.44
CA GLN A 18 -2.61 1.24 -22.74
C GLN A 18 -2.60 2.59 -21.99
N ALA A 19 -1.42 3.23 -21.92
CA ALA A 19 -1.28 4.58 -21.38
C ALA A 19 -2.21 5.59 -22.09
N GLY A 20 -3.11 6.19 -21.31
CA GLY A 20 -4.00 7.26 -21.76
C GLY A 20 -3.28 8.62 -21.85
N THR A 21 -3.86 9.55 -22.58
CA THR A 21 -3.46 10.96 -22.52
C THR A 21 -3.99 11.63 -21.24
N ILE A 22 -3.45 12.79 -20.85
CA ILE A 22 -3.98 13.59 -19.73
C ILE A 22 -5.49 13.85 -19.91
N GLN A 23 -5.92 14.16 -21.14
CA GLN A 23 -7.34 14.38 -21.45
C GLN A 23 -8.20 13.12 -21.25
N ASP A 24 -7.63 11.93 -21.48
CA ASP A 24 -8.32 10.66 -21.21
C ASP A 24 -8.54 10.48 -19.71
N TYR A 25 -7.55 10.81 -18.89
CA TYR A 25 -7.67 10.72 -17.43
C TYR A 25 -8.59 11.82 -16.85
N GLU A 26 -8.57 13.04 -17.39
CA GLU A 26 -9.52 14.10 -17.04
C GLU A 26 -10.96 13.71 -17.41
N LYS A 27 -11.16 13.14 -18.60
CA LYS A 27 -12.46 12.65 -19.04
C LYS A 27 -12.91 11.46 -18.19
N LEU A 28 -12.02 10.53 -17.86
CA LEU A 28 -12.30 9.44 -16.93
C LEU A 28 -12.72 9.99 -15.57
N TYR A 29 -12.00 10.97 -15.03
CA TYR A 29 -12.37 11.61 -13.78
C TYR A 29 -13.77 12.22 -13.82
N ILE A 30 -14.08 13.04 -14.83
CA ILE A 30 -15.39 13.68 -14.97
C ILE A 30 -16.48 12.62 -15.06
N LEU A 31 -16.23 11.52 -15.78
CA LEU A 31 -17.19 10.43 -15.92
C LEU A 31 -17.38 9.69 -14.59
N LEU A 32 -16.32 9.30 -13.90
CA LEU A 32 -16.38 8.61 -12.61
C LEU A 32 -16.99 9.48 -11.51
N LYS A 33 -16.72 10.79 -11.52
CA LYS A 33 -17.30 11.80 -10.62
C LYS A 33 -18.82 11.84 -10.67
N ASN A 34 -19.38 11.66 -11.86
CA ASN A 34 -20.81 11.75 -12.10
C ASN A 34 -21.53 10.41 -11.96
N LEU A 35 -20.82 9.33 -11.62
CA LEU A 35 -21.45 8.03 -11.35
C LEU A 35 -22.08 7.99 -9.96
N PRO A 36 -23.25 7.35 -9.81
CA PRO A 36 -23.75 6.96 -8.50
C PRO A 36 -22.81 5.91 -7.87
N SER A 37 -22.75 5.87 -6.54
CA SER A 37 -21.84 4.99 -5.80
C SER A 37 -21.93 3.52 -6.21
N SER A 38 -23.13 3.03 -6.50
CA SER A 38 -23.39 1.65 -6.88
C SER A 38 -22.80 1.29 -8.27
N GLN A 39 -22.87 2.21 -9.24
CA GLN A 39 -22.23 2.06 -10.55
C GLN A 39 -20.71 2.19 -10.48
N LEU A 40 -20.19 3.05 -9.59
CA LEU A 40 -18.77 3.16 -9.35
C LEU A 40 -18.21 1.86 -8.74
N GLU A 41 -18.93 1.26 -7.78
CA GLU A 41 -18.58 -0.05 -7.20
C GLU A 41 -18.63 -1.16 -8.26
N ALA A 42 -19.63 -1.14 -9.15
CA ALA A 42 -19.70 -2.04 -10.30
C ALA A 42 -18.51 -1.85 -11.26
N ALA A 43 -18.09 -0.61 -11.53
CA ALA A 43 -16.95 -0.31 -12.39
C ALA A 43 -15.62 -0.78 -11.77
N VAL A 44 -15.41 -0.55 -10.48
CA VAL A 44 -14.25 -1.06 -9.72
C VAL A 44 -14.20 -2.60 -9.76
N SER A 45 -15.38 -3.23 -9.71
CA SER A 45 -15.52 -4.69 -9.76
C SER A 45 -15.34 -5.26 -11.17
N ALA A 46 -15.75 -4.55 -12.21
CA ALA A 46 -15.72 -5.04 -13.59
C ALA A 46 -14.37 -4.78 -14.28
N TYR A 47 -13.83 -3.58 -14.12
CA TYR A 47 -12.59 -3.14 -14.75
C TYR A 47 -11.50 -3.16 -13.67
N ASN A 48 -10.39 -3.83 -13.95
CA ASN A 48 -9.27 -3.87 -13.02
C ASN A 48 -8.66 -2.46 -12.94
N LEU A 49 -9.20 -1.60 -12.06
CA LEU A 49 -8.77 -0.20 -11.98
C LEU A 49 -7.27 -0.07 -11.65
N LEU A 50 -6.65 -1.13 -11.11
CA LEU A 50 -5.20 -1.30 -11.03
C LEU A 50 -4.50 -1.00 -12.35
N ASP A 51 -4.93 -1.64 -13.43
CA ASP A 51 -4.27 -1.51 -14.74
C ASP A 51 -4.33 -0.04 -15.19
N ILE A 52 -5.47 0.62 -14.96
CA ILE A 52 -5.67 2.03 -15.27
C ILE A 52 -4.74 2.94 -14.43
N PHE A 53 -4.53 2.63 -13.16
CA PHE A 53 -3.61 3.40 -12.31
C PHE A 53 -2.14 3.13 -12.62
N VAL A 54 -1.79 1.89 -13.01
CA VAL A 54 -0.44 1.53 -13.47
C VAL A 54 -0.06 2.31 -14.73
N TYR A 55 -1.02 2.53 -15.64
CA TYR A 55 -0.84 3.34 -16.84
C TYR A 55 -0.92 4.85 -16.59
N MET A 56 -1.38 5.27 -15.41
CA MET A 56 -1.40 6.66 -15.01
C MET A 56 0.03 7.03 -14.63
N ASP A 57 0.69 7.81 -15.47
CA ASP A 57 2.03 8.33 -15.18
C ASP A 57 1.97 9.29 -13.98
N LEU A 58 2.07 8.70 -12.77
CA LEU A 58 2.04 9.43 -11.50
C LEU A 58 3.27 10.33 -11.33
N ASP A 59 4.32 10.11 -12.12
CA ASP A 59 5.54 10.93 -12.14
C ASP A 59 5.33 12.24 -12.92
N ASN A 60 4.25 12.35 -13.71
CA ASN A 60 4.06 13.44 -14.66
C ASN A 60 2.73 14.17 -14.45
N ARG A 61 2.74 15.10 -13.49
CA ARG A 61 1.82 16.24 -13.37
C ARG A 61 0.31 15.96 -13.24
N ALA A 62 -0.13 14.77 -12.84
CA ALA A 62 -1.52 14.55 -12.36
C ALA A 62 -1.73 15.04 -10.90
N ALA A 63 -1.04 16.12 -10.52
CA ALA A 63 -0.86 16.58 -9.14
C ALA A 63 -2.06 17.33 -8.53
N GLU A 64 -3.25 17.20 -9.09
CA GLU A 64 -4.46 17.59 -8.37
C GLU A 64 -5.12 16.33 -7.78
N PRO A 65 -5.57 16.37 -6.50
CA PRO A 65 -6.49 15.38 -5.95
C PRO A 65 -7.71 15.14 -6.84
N GLY A 66 -7.98 16.07 -7.76
CA GLY A 66 -9.08 16.12 -8.68
C GLY A 66 -9.12 15.06 -9.77
N VAL A 67 -8.19 14.12 -9.99
CA VAL A 67 -8.49 12.99 -10.92
C VAL A 67 -9.05 11.78 -10.17
N LEU A 68 -8.68 11.63 -8.88
CA LEU A 68 -9.04 10.48 -8.05
C LEU A 68 -10.02 10.84 -6.92
N SER A 69 -10.42 12.11 -6.79
CA SER A 69 -11.17 12.63 -5.62
C SER A 69 -12.48 11.89 -5.34
N HIS A 70 -13.12 11.30 -6.36
CA HIS A 70 -14.36 10.53 -6.20
C HIS A 70 -14.11 9.01 -6.08
N VAL A 71 -12.97 8.52 -6.57
CA VAL A 71 -12.61 7.11 -6.49
C VAL A 71 -12.03 6.77 -5.11
N LEU A 72 -11.15 7.62 -4.58
CA LEU A 72 -10.46 7.40 -3.31
C LEU A 72 -11.42 7.19 -2.12
N PRO A 73 -12.48 8.00 -1.92
CA PRO A 73 -13.45 7.73 -0.85
C PRO A 73 -14.19 6.40 -1.04
N THR A 74 -14.45 6.00 -2.28
CA THR A 74 -15.12 4.72 -2.57
C THR A 74 -14.20 3.55 -2.28
N LEU A 75 -12.92 3.61 -2.66
CA LEU A 75 -11.91 2.63 -2.25
C LEU A 75 -11.81 2.54 -0.72
N GLY A 76 -11.86 3.67 -0.03
CA GLY A 76 -11.96 3.74 1.43
C GLY A 76 -13.15 2.98 2.01
N ARG A 77 -14.36 3.20 1.47
CA ARG A 77 -15.57 2.48 1.88
C ARG A 77 -15.46 0.97 1.61
N LEU A 78 -14.96 0.60 0.43
CA LEU A 78 -14.80 -0.80 0.04
C LEU A 78 -13.76 -1.52 0.92
N LEU A 79 -12.68 -0.86 1.32
CA LEU A 79 -11.68 -1.42 2.24
C LEU A 79 -12.29 -1.86 3.58
N GLN A 80 -13.35 -1.17 4.04
CA GLN A 80 -13.98 -1.47 5.33
C GLN A 80 -14.91 -2.69 5.29
N ASN A 81 -15.68 -2.88 4.21
CA ASN A 81 -16.84 -3.80 4.25
C ASN A 81 -17.03 -4.67 2.98
N SER A 82 -15.98 -4.92 2.20
CA SER A 82 -16.08 -5.77 0.99
C SER A 82 -15.91 -7.27 1.24
N PRO A 83 -16.48 -8.12 0.36
CA PRO A 83 -16.13 -9.55 0.32
C PRO A 83 -14.65 -9.75 -0.07
N PRO A 84 -14.04 -10.90 0.28
CA PRO A 84 -12.60 -11.15 0.12
C PRO A 84 -12.04 -10.86 -1.28
N GLU A 85 -12.75 -11.26 -2.34
CA GLU A 85 -12.29 -11.11 -3.72
C GLU A 85 -12.16 -9.63 -4.12
N LEU A 86 -13.16 -8.82 -3.75
CA LEU A 86 -13.15 -7.39 -3.99
C LEU A 86 -12.15 -6.69 -3.07
N LEU A 87 -12.01 -7.16 -1.83
CA LEU A 87 -11.06 -6.62 -0.87
C LEU A 87 -9.61 -6.79 -1.34
N THR A 88 -9.25 -7.96 -1.87
CA THR A 88 -7.93 -8.23 -2.47
C THR A 88 -7.62 -7.24 -3.59
N ARG A 89 -8.59 -6.96 -4.47
CA ARG A 89 -8.43 -5.99 -5.56
C ARG A 89 -8.25 -4.57 -5.04
N VAL A 90 -9.08 -4.14 -4.08
CA VAL A 90 -8.98 -2.81 -3.47
C VAL A 90 -7.64 -2.61 -2.76
N LEU A 91 -7.16 -3.61 -2.03
CA LEU A 91 -5.86 -3.56 -1.36
C LEU A 91 -4.71 -3.37 -2.35
N ASN A 92 -4.71 -4.13 -3.44
CA ASN A 92 -3.72 -3.97 -4.50
C ASN A 92 -3.83 -2.58 -5.14
N VAL A 93 -5.04 -2.09 -5.45
CA VAL A 93 -5.24 -0.74 -6.03
C VAL A 93 -4.60 0.31 -5.15
N LEU A 94 -4.89 0.25 -3.85
CA LEU A 94 -4.33 1.18 -2.89
C LEU A 94 -2.81 1.06 -2.79
N ALA A 95 -2.25 -0.14 -2.98
CA ALA A 95 -0.81 -0.34 -2.95
C ALA A 95 -0.13 0.39 -4.12
N ASP A 96 -0.70 0.32 -5.31
CA ASP A 96 -0.12 1.02 -6.47
C ASP A 96 -0.31 2.54 -6.38
N VAL A 97 -1.47 3.01 -5.90
CA VAL A 97 -1.77 4.45 -5.73
C VAL A 97 -0.90 5.11 -4.66
N LEU A 98 -0.58 4.40 -3.57
CA LEU A 98 0.15 4.97 -2.42
C LEU A 98 1.64 4.63 -2.41
N ARG A 99 2.18 4.01 -3.47
CA ARG A 99 3.60 3.67 -3.54
C ARG A 99 4.40 4.81 -4.13
N LEU A 100 5.44 5.24 -3.42
CA LEU A 100 6.47 6.10 -4.01
C LEU A 100 7.48 5.30 -4.84
N PRO A 101 7.97 5.89 -5.94
CA PRO A 101 9.10 5.33 -6.68
C PRO A 101 10.35 5.22 -5.78
N ARG A 102 10.84 3.99 -5.58
CA ARG A 102 11.93 3.69 -4.65
C ARG A 102 13.23 4.40 -5.01
N SER A 103 13.56 4.45 -6.31
CA SER A 103 14.80 5.04 -6.85
C SER A 103 14.76 6.56 -7.05
N MET A 104 13.59 7.20 -6.90
CA MET A 104 13.47 8.64 -7.12
C MET A 104 14.19 9.43 -6.01
N PRO A 105 14.98 10.48 -6.33
CA PRO A 105 15.62 11.34 -5.33
C PRO A 105 14.59 12.02 -4.41
N VAL A 106 15.01 12.37 -3.19
CA VAL A 106 14.11 12.95 -2.17
C VAL A 106 13.42 14.24 -2.64
N ASP A 107 14.16 15.13 -3.31
CA ASP A 107 13.60 16.39 -3.84
C ASP A 107 12.44 16.16 -4.81
N GLY A 108 12.55 15.15 -5.68
CA GLY A 108 11.49 14.77 -6.61
C GLY A 108 10.34 14.00 -5.95
N ALA A 109 10.66 13.18 -4.94
CA ALA A 109 9.67 12.37 -4.23
C ALA A 109 8.85 13.19 -3.22
N THR A 110 9.35 14.34 -2.75
CA THR A 110 8.70 15.15 -1.71
C THR A 110 7.31 15.63 -2.11
N PRO A 111 7.08 16.22 -3.30
CA PRO A 111 5.74 16.59 -3.73
C PRO A 111 4.78 15.39 -3.86
N LEU A 112 5.29 14.24 -4.32
CA LEU A 112 4.49 13.01 -4.43
C LEU A 112 4.08 12.49 -3.05
N ALA A 113 4.99 12.49 -2.08
CA ALA A 113 4.70 12.08 -0.71
C ALA A 113 3.59 12.96 -0.05
N HIS A 114 3.59 14.26 -0.36
CA HIS A 114 2.51 15.15 0.09
C HIS A 114 1.18 14.83 -0.61
N LEU A 115 1.22 14.52 -1.91
CA LEU A 115 0.04 14.16 -2.67
C LEU A 115 -0.59 12.86 -2.19
N THR A 116 0.20 11.80 -1.97
CA THR A 116 -0.28 10.51 -1.46
C THR A 116 -0.78 10.62 -0.03
N TRP A 117 -0.20 11.51 0.80
CA TRP A 117 -0.76 11.88 2.09
C TRP A 117 -2.16 12.48 1.94
N LEU A 118 -2.35 13.46 1.05
CA LEU A 118 -3.68 14.02 0.76
C LEU A 118 -4.65 12.97 0.20
N TRP A 119 -4.18 12.02 -0.61
CA TRP A 119 -5.00 10.92 -1.09
C TRP A 119 -5.45 9.99 0.03
N LEU A 120 -4.56 9.67 0.97
CA LEU A 120 -4.90 8.90 2.17
C LEU A 120 -5.97 9.61 3.01
N SER A 121 -5.97 10.94 3.05
CA SER A 121 -7.04 11.72 3.71
C SER A 121 -8.40 11.49 3.08
N ARG A 122 -8.45 11.29 1.75
CA ARG A 122 -9.69 11.00 1.02
C ARG A 122 -10.10 9.54 1.20
N ILE A 123 -9.15 8.61 1.19
CA ILE A 123 -9.39 7.18 1.48
C ILE A 123 -9.94 7.00 2.90
N SER A 124 -9.41 7.73 3.86
CA SER A 124 -9.87 7.65 5.26
C SER A 124 -11.22 8.33 5.49
N GLY A 125 -11.77 9.03 4.49
CA GLY A 125 -13.02 9.77 4.60
C GLY A 125 -12.92 11.00 5.52
N SER A 126 -11.71 11.50 5.77
CA SER A 126 -11.52 12.58 6.73
C SER A 126 -12.01 13.92 6.19
N PRO A 127 -12.76 14.70 6.99
CA PRO A 127 -13.30 15.99 6.55
C PRO A 127 -12.24 17.09 6.45
N ALA A 128 -11.09 16.94 7.10
CA ALA A 128 -10.02 17.95 7.14
C ALA A 128 -8.64 17.30 6.87
N PRO A 129 -8.03 17.52 5.69
CA PRO A 129 -6.73 16.96 5.31
C PRO A 129 -5.54 17.38 6.20
N GLU A 130 -5.73 18.39 7.05
CA GLU A 130 -4.64 18.99 7.83
C GLU A 130 -4.52 18.38 9.24
N ALA A 131 -5.47 17.53 9.65
CA ALA A 131 -5.50 16.90 10.98
C ALA A 131 -5.97 15.42 10.97
N PHE A 132 -5.93 14.73 9.82
CA PHE A 132 -6.50 13.39 9.68
C PHE A 132 -5.60 12.24 10.13
N LYS A 133 -4.47 12.49 10.79
CA LYS A 133 -3.51 11.45 11.18
C LYS A 133 -4.16 10.29 11.94
N ASN A 134 -5.11 10.58 12.82
CA ASN A 134 -5.85 9.53 13.54
C ASN A 134 -6.73 8.68 12.61
N ASP A 135 -7.30 9.27 11.56
CA ASP A 135 -8.09 8.53 10.56
C ASP A 135 -7.17 7.72 9.64
N ALA A 136 -6.00 8.25 9.28
CA ALA A 136 -4.95 7.50 8.59
C ALA A 136 -4.51 6.27 9.40
N LEU A 137 -4.33 6.42 10.72
CA LEU A 137 -3.96 5.33 11.60
C LEU A 137 -5.06 4.24 11.67
N LYS A 138 -6.34 4.62 11.60
CA LYS A 138 -7.44 3.63 11.49
C LYS A 138 -7.37 2.83 10.19
N VAL A 139 -7.07 3.49 9.07
CA VAL A 139 -6.86 2.82 7.78
C VAL A 139 -5.66 1.85 7.89
N PHE A 140 -4.54 2.32 8.43
CA PHE A 140 -3.36 1.48 8.66
C PHE A 140 -3.67 0.26 9.54
N ALA A 141 -4.33 0.48 10.68
CA ALA A 141 -4.75 -0.58 11.61
C ALA A 141 -5.68 -1.59 10.93
N ARG A 142 -6.58 -1.13 10.05
CA ARG A 142 -7.46 -1.99 9.27
C ARG A 142 -6.66 -2.87 8.32
N VAL A 143 -5.74 -2.31 7.53
CA VAL A 143 -4.89 -3.07 6.61
C VAL A 143 -4.05 -4.10 7.40
N TRP A 144 -3.50 -3.71 8.55
CA TRP A 144 -2.75 -4.61 9.41
C TRP A 144 -3.61 -5.73 10.02
N ALA A 145 -4.88 -5.48 10.33
CA ALA A 145 -5.79 -6.53 10.74
C ALA A 145 -6.01 -7.55 9.61
N LEU A 146 -6.17 -7.09 8.37
CA LEU A 146 -6.34 -7.95 7.19
C LEU A 146 -5.10 -8.82 6.92
N ALA A 147 -3.89 -8.27 7.10
CA ALA A 147 -2.63 -9.01 6.97
C ALA A 147 -2.50 -10.22 7.93
N ARG A 148 -3.29 -10.24 9.01
CA ARG A 148 -3.28 -11.27 10.06
C ARG A 148 -4.49 -12.21 10.02
N GLN A 149 -5.39 -12.04 9.06
CA GLN A 149 -6.50 -12.98 8.84
C GLN A 149 -6.00 -14.32 8.29
N PRO A 150 -6.82 -15.38 8.24
CA PRO A 150 -6.41 -16.67 7.67
C PRO A 150 -6.49 -16.76 6.13
N PHE A 151 -7.00 -15.72 5.43
CA PHE A 151 -7.23 -15.75 3.98
C PHE A 151 -5.99 -15.32 3.19
N TYR A 152 -5.31 -16.27 2.55
CA TYR A 152 -4.01 -16.05 1.89
C TYR A 152 -3.97 -14.83 0.96
N ASP A 153 -4.89 -14.73 -0.01
CA ASP A 153 -4.88 -13.65 -1.01
C ASP A 153 -5.08 -12.26 -0.38
N VAL A 154 -6.02 -12.16 0.57
CA VAL A 154 -6.30 -10.91 1.30
C VAL A 154 -5.08 -10.51 2.13
N ARG A 155 -4.44 -11.48 2.81
CA ARG A 155 -3.23 -11.21 3.60
C ARG A 155 -2.09 -10.74 2.71
N GLN A 156 -1.84 -11.43 1.59
CA GLN A 156 -0.78 -11.06 0.66
C GLN A 156 -0.99 -9.64 0.14
N ALA A 157 -2.21 -9.32 -0.33
CA ALA A 157 -2.54 -7.98 -0.82
C ALA A 157 -2.42 -6.92 0.29
N ALA A 158 -2.81 -7.23 1.52
CA ALA A 158 -2.66 -6.33 2.65
C ALA A 158 -1.18 -6.09 3.01
N LEU A 159 -0.34 -7.13 2.99
CA LEU A 159 1.10 -6.99 3.20
C LEU A 159 1.76 -6.17 2.08
N LEU A 160 1.33 -6.32 0.83
CA LEU A 160 1.81 -5.51 -0.30
C LEU A 160 1.42 -4.03 -0.14
N LEU A 161 0.19 -3.74 0.33
CA LEU A 161 -0.21 -2.37 0.66
C LEU A 161 0.61 -1.81 1.82
N LEU A 162 0.87 -2.58 2.88
CA LEU A 162 1.74 -2.14 3.97
C LEU A 162 3.16 -1.86 3.48
N GLU A 163 3.69 -2.68 2.57
CA GLU A 163 4.99 -2.44 1.94
C GLU A 163 4.99 -1.15 1.11
N ALA A 164 3.94 -0.92 0.31
CA ALA A 164 3.77 0.33 -0.43
C ALA A 164 3.76 1.54 0.51
N ILE A 165 2.99 1.48 1.61
CA ILE A 165 2.98 2.52 2.64
C ILE A 165 4.39 2.70 3.24
N MET A 166 5.20 1.66 3.38
CA MET A 166 6.58 1.82 3.88
C MET A 166 7.51 2.52 2.90
N THR A 167 7.15 2.71 1.63
CA THR A 167 7.91 3.58 0.71
C THR A 167 7.76 5.06 1.06
N GLU A 168 6.75 5.39 1.87
CA GLU A 168 6.34 6.74 2.21
C GLU A 168 6.91 7.17 3.56
N PRO A 169 7.41 8.41 3.69
CA PRO A 169 7.90 8.90 4.97
C PRO A 169 6.76 9.16 5.98
N TRP A 170 5.56 9.52 5.53
CA TRP A 170 4.38 9.53 6.40
C TRP A 170 3.98 8.11 6.83
N GLY A 171 4.30 7.09 6.03
CA GLY A 171 4.11 5.68 6.38
C GLY A 171 4.96 5.25 7.57
N ILE A 172 6.20 5.75 7.67
CA ILE A 172 7.07 5.56 8.84
C ILE A 172 6.42 6.16 10.09
N THR A 173 5.80 7.33 9.97
CA THR A 173 5.07 7.95 11.09
C THR A 173 3.92 7.05 11.57
N LEU A 174 3.17 6.43 10.64
CA LEU A 174 2.09 5.51 11.00
C LEU A 174 2.62 4.21 11.64
N LEU A 175 3.75 3.69 11.14
CA LEU A 175 4.43 2.53 11.73
C LEU A 175 4.79 2.79 13.20
N MET A 176 5.38 3.95 13.50
CA MET A 176 5.81 4.29 14.87
C MET A 176 4.64 4.46 15.83
N ASP A 177 3.47 4.83 15.32
CA ASP A 177 2.27 5.04 16.14
C ASP A 177 1.37 3.80 16.21
N GLN A 178 1.65 2.75 15.43
CA GLN A 178 0.93 1.49 15.48
C GLN A 178 1.60 0.51 16.44
N ALA A 179 1.10 0.48 17.68
CA ALA A 179 1.59 -0.44 18.71
C ALA A 179 1.56 -1.91 18.25
N GLY A 180 2.66 -2.64 18.50
CA GLY A 180 2.82 -4.05 18.19
C GLY A 180 3.13 -4.36 16.72
N PHE A 181 3.15 -3.37 15.84
CA PHE A 181 3.40 -3.60 14.41
C PHE A 181 4.86 -4.01 14.14
N VAL A 182 5.82 -3.34 14.79
CA VAL A 182 7.24 -3.66 14.66
C VAL A 182 7.54 -5.05 15.21
N GLU A 183 7.01 -5.39 16.39
CA GLU A 183 7.15 -6.73 16.99
C GLU A 183 6.54 -7.79 16.09
N TYR A 184 5.35 -7.51 15.54
CA TYR A 184 4.74 -8.38 14.55
C TYR A 184 5.69 -8.58 13.37
N LEU A 185 6.18 -7.52 12.74
CA LEU A 185 7.08 -7.60 11.59
C LEU A 185 8.36 -8.39 11.88
N LEU A 186 8.99 -8.18 13.03
CA LEU A 186 10.23 -8.85 13.42
C LEU A 186 10.03 -10.32 13.83
N ASN A 187 8.80 -10.74 14.12
CA ASN A 187 8.52 -12.10 14.52
C ASN A 187 8.39 -13.05 13.30
N ARG A 188 9.41 -13.86 13.04
CA ARG A 188 9.40 -14.83 11.92
C ARG A 188 8.36 -15.94 12.07
N SER A 189 7.95 -16.27 13.29
CA SER A 189 7.06 -17.41 13.55
C SER A 189 5.60 -17.15 13.20
N THR A 190 5.19 -15.90 12.95
CA THR A 190 3.78 -15.60 12.64
C THR A 190 3.30 -16.27 11.35
N GLU A 191 4.22 -16.54 10.42
CA GLU A 191 3.90 -17.19 9.16
C GLU A 191 3.82 -18.71 9.28
N ASN A 192 4.46 -19.30 10.29
CA ASN A 192 4.45 -20.75 10.48
C ASN A 192 3.05 -21.29 10.80
N SER A 193 2.27 -20.54 11.59
CA SER A 193 0.90 -20.92 11.99
C SER A 193 -0.17 -20.53 10.97
N LEU A 194 0.15 -19.65 10.02
CA LEU A 194 -0.80 -19.10 9.04
C LEU A 194 -0.57 -19.66 7.63
N ALA A 195 0.46 -20.48 7.44
CA ALA A 195 0.69 -21.24 6.23
C ALA A 195 -0.16 -22.52 6.26
N SER A 196 -1.49 -22.39 6.13
CA SER A 196 -2.36 -23.57 6.10
C SER A 196 -2.25 -24.34 4.79
N GLU A 197 -2.08 -23.69 3.62
CA GLU A 197 -2.05 -24.36 2.31
C GLU A 197 -1.23 -23.63 1.21
N GLY A 198 -0.30 -22.71 1.56
CA GLY A 198 0.37 -21.83 0.59
C GLY A 198 1.86 -21.53 0.84
N VAL A 199 2.48 -20.79 -0.09
CA VAL A 199 3.86 -20.27 0.03
C VAL A 199 3.94 -19.34 1.24
N SER A 200 4.97 -19.45 2.07
CA SER A 200 5.14 -18.56 3.22
C SER A 200 5.17 -17.09 2.77
N LEU A 201 4.39 -16.22 3.44
CA LEU A 201 4.40 -14.77 3.20
C LEU A 201 5.53 -14.04 3.96
N LEU A 202 6.43 -14.80 4.60
CA LEU A 202 7.59 -14.26 5.31
C LEU A 202 8.49 -13.38 4.42
N PRO A 203 8.74 -13.71 3.13
CA PRO A 203 9.46 -12.82 2.23
C PRO A 203 8.75 -11.48 2.01
N VAL A 204 7.42 -11.47 1.87
CA VAL A 204 6.64 -10.23 1.69
C VAL A 204 6.73 -9.38 2.95
N LYS A 205 6.61 -10.00 4.11
CA LYS A 205 6.76 -9.34 5.42
C LYS A 205 8.17 -8.79 5.65
N PHE A 206 9.20 -9.52 5.22
CA PHE A 206 10.58 -9.04 5.23
C PHE A 206 10.76 -7.81 4.33
N SER A 207 10.12 -7.79 3.15
CA SER A 207 10.16 -6.62 2.26
C SER A 207 9.60 -5.36 2.93
N ILE A 208 8.56 -5.47 3.77
CA ILE A 208 8.04 -4.33 4.55
C ILE A 208 9.14 -3.75 5.47
N ILE A 209 9.85 -4.62 6.20
CA ILE A 209 10.94 -4.19 7.11
C ILE A 209 12.09 -3.57 6.32
N SER A 210 12.53 -4.24 5.25
CA SER A 210 13.61 -3.72 4.42
C SER A 210 13.24 -2.37 3.81
N GLN A 211 11.99 -2.22 3.38
CA GLN A 211 11.51 -0.96 2.83
C GLN A 211 11.44 0.14 3.90
N ALA A 212 10.93 -0.16 5.10
CA ALA A 212 10.89 0.82 6.20
C ALA A 212 12.30 1.31 6.57
N TYR A 213 13.29 0.40 6.64
CA TYR A 213 14.69 0.75 6.85
C TYR A 213 15.23 1.65 5.74
N ASN A 214 15.02 1.29 4.48
CA ASN A 214 15.50 2.07 3.34
C ASN A 214 14.85 3.46 3.28
N THR A 215 13.56 3.57 3.60
CA THR A 215 12.85 4.84 3.66
C THR A 215 13.39 5.70 4.81
N GLN A 216 13.62 5.15 5.99
CA GLN A 216 14.24 5.88 7.09
C GLN A 216 15.61 6.46 6.69
N GLU A 217 16.49 5.66 6.10
CA GLU A 217 17.81 6.12 5.64
C GLU A 217 17.71 7.18 4.55
N LYS A 218 16.77 7.02 3.59
CA LYS A 218 16.55 7.95 2.49
C LYS A 218 16.07 9.33 2.96
N TRP A 219 15.18 9.37 3.94
CA TRP A 219 14.50 10.61 4.38
C TRP A 219 15.11 11.22 5.65
N CYS A 220 16.08 10.55 6.28
CA CYS A 220 16.77 10.97 7.50
C CYS A 220 17.25 12.43 7.40
N GLY A 221 16.88 13.26 8.37
CA GLY A 221 17.27 14.67 8.42
C GLY A 221 16.74 15.56 7.29
N THR A 222 15.90 15.03 6.39
CA THR A 222 15.40 15.77 5.23
C THR A 222 13.95 16.21 5.40
N CYS A 223 13.12 15.44 6.11
CA CYS A 223 11.76 15.87 6.42
C CYS A 223 11.51 16.04 7.92
N PRO A 224 11.47 17.28 8.44
CA PRO A 224 11.21 17.53 9.86
C PRO A 224 9.74 17.31 10.25
N GLN A 225 8.82 17.11 9.29
CA GLN A 225 7.38 17.01 9.53
C GLN A 225 6.92 15.57 9.82
N TRP A 226 7.72 14.58 9.43
CA TRP A 226 7.41 13.17 9.62
C TRP A 226 8.33 12.58 10.68
N ARG A 227 7.78 11.70 11.52
CA ARG A 227 8.50 11.12 12.65
C ARG A 227 9.54 10.13 12.14
N GLU A 228 10.76 10.26 12.65
CA GLU A 228 11.86 9.31 12.42
C GLU A 228 11.76 8.10 13.36
N ILE A 229 12.30 6.97 12.91
CA ILE A 229 12.50 5.77 13.74
C ILE A 229 13.62 6.05 14.75
N ASP A 230 13.39 5.71 16.02
CA ASP A 230 14.41 5.85 17.07
C ASP A 230 15.59 4.89 16.86
N GLU A 231 16.76 5.21 17.45
CA GLU A 231 18.00 4.47 17.24
C GLU A 231 17.92 2.99 17.66
N GLU A 232 17.19 2.69 18.73
CA GLU A 232 17.03 1.31 19.24
C GLU A 232 16.21 0.47 18.25
N THR A 233 15.07 1.00 17.83
CA THR A 233 14.22 0.36 16.81
C THR A 233 14.98 0.22 15.50
N LEU A 234 15.72 1.24 15.06
CA LEU A 234 16.51 1.20 13.84
C LEU A 234 17.61 0.13 13.90
N ALA A 235 18.28 -0.03 15.03
CA ALA A 235 19.29 -1.07 15.23
C ALA A 235 18.67 -2.49 15.10
N ARG A 236 17.48 -2.70 15.67
CA ARG A 236 16.74 -3.98 15.54
C ARG A 236 16.33 -4.26 14.09
N LEU A 237 15.83 -3.25 13.37
CA LEU A 237 15.46 -3.37 11.95
C LEU A 237 16.69 -3.68 11.09
N ARG A 238 17.80 -2.96 11.29
CA ARG A 238 19.07 -3.19 10.57
C ARG A 238 19.57 -4.61 10.75
N GLU A 239 19.56 -5.12 11.99
CA GLU A 239 19.97 -6.48 12.28
C GLU A 239 19.06 -7.52 11.62
N TYR A 240 17.75 -7.26 11.60
CA TYR A 240 16.79 -8.13 10.93
C TYR A 240 17.02 -8.17 9.40
N VAL A 241 17.23 -7.01 8.77
CA VAL A 241 17.56 -6.89 7.35
C VAL A 241 18.85 -7.64 7.03
N ARG A 242 19.89 -7.48 7.86
CA ARG A 242 21.18 -8.17 7.73
C ARG A 242 21.03 -9.70 7.78
N CYS A 243 20.15 -10.20 8.63
CA CYS A 243 19.90 -11.64 8.78
C CYS A 243 19.00 -12.24 7.70
N GLY A 244 18.28 -11.42 6.92
CA GLY A 244 17.34 -11.90 5.91
C GLY A 244 16.03 -12.48 6.48
N PRO A 245 15.09 -12.87 5.59
CA PRO A 245 13.76 -13.35 5.98
C PRO A 245 13.82 -14.60 6.85
N TRP A 246 14.72 -15.54 6.54
CA TRP A 246 14.84 -16.83 7.22
C TRP A 246 15.75 -16.78 8.47
N GLY A 247 16.40 -15.65 8.74
CA GLY A 247 17.45 -15.55 9.73
C GLY A 247 18.80 -15.99 9.17
N SER A 248 19.88 -15.64 9.88
CA SER A 248 21.20 -16.14 9.51
C SER A 248 21.19 -17.67 9.59
N VAL A 249 21.47 -18.34 8.48
CA VAL A 249 21.67 -19.80 8.43
C VAL A 249 22.98 -20.09 9.17
N ARG A 250 22.92 -20.14 10.49
CA ARG A 250 24.01 -20.59 11.36
C ARG A 250 23.45 -21.56 12.38
N ALA A 251 23.04 -22.75 11.93
CA ALA A 251 23.04 -23.99 12.71
C ALA A 251 22.51 -25.18 11.90
N GLU A 252 23.13 -25.55 10.77
CA GLU A 252 22.83 -26.87 10.15
C GLU A 252 23.94 -27.42 9.24
N ALA A 253 25.15 -26.84 9.26
CA ALA A 253 26.32 -27.39 8.57
C ALA A 253 27.31 -28.10 9.51
N ALA A 254 27.03 -28.18 10.82
CA ALA A 254 27.96 -28.72 11.82
C ALA A 254 27.62 -30.15 12.30
N VAL A 255 26.47 -30.72 11.93
CA VAL A 255 26.05 -32.06 12.43
C VAL A 255 26.32 -33.18 11.40
N ALA A 256 26.79 -32.85 10.19
CA ALA A 256 27.10 -33.85 9.16
C ALA A 256 28.58 -34.29 9.10
N ILE A 257 29.44 -33.83 10.04
CA ILE A 257 30.88 -34.17 10.04
C ILE A 257 31.29 -35.12 11.18
N GLU A 258 30.42 -35.40 12.16
CA GLU A 258 30.75 -36.31 13.29
C GLU A 258 29.99 -37.65 13.29
N GLN A 259 29.69 -38.20 12.10
CA GLN A 259 29.42 -39.63 11.94
C GLN A 259 30.10 -40.13 10.66
N GLY A 260 31.42 -40.19 10.72
CA GLY A 260 32.29 -40.95 9.81
C GLY A 260 33.16 -41.90 10.61
#